data_AF-A0A238YKY2-F1
#
_entry.id   AF-A0A238YKY2-F1
#
_cell.length_a   1.000
_cell.length_b   1.000
_cell.length_c   1.000
_cell.angle_alpha   90.00
_cell.angle_beta   90.00
_cell.angle_gamma   90.00
#
_symmetry.space_group_name_H-M   'P 1'
#
loop_
_entity.id
_entity.type
_entity.pdbx_description
1 polymer ?
#
loop_
_entity_poly.entity_id
_entity_poly.type
_entity_poly.pdbx_seq_one_letter_code
_entity_poly.pdbx_strand_id
1 'polypeptide(L)'
;MKIKIYSIFIALLLVFISCSKDEEFITISPANISFVHEDGTDIPINECINPDGKYAVKIETKAEGSGTYKVISVDYTINGVLRTMTFLKEGAQINPITLIDGLNTVQIVESGYTSNINFVAQGDFELVE
;
A
#
# COMPACT_ATOMS: atom_id res chain seq x y z
N MET A 1 -10.82 25.12 64.30
CA MET A 1 -10.25 25.74 63.07
C MET A 1 -9.46 24.71 62.23
N LYS A 2 -10.05 23.55 61.90
CA LYS A 2 -9.39 22.47 61.12
C LYS A 2 -10.16 22.03 59.85
N ILE A 3 -11.38 22.54 59.68
CA ILE A 3 -12.30 22.15 58.60
C ILE A 3 -11.98 22.87 57.27
N LYS A 4 -11.37 24.07 57.32
CA LYS A 4 -11.08 24.88 56.12
C LYS A 4 -9.89 24.37 55.27
N ILE A 5 -9.02 23.51 55.81
CA ILE A 5 -7.82 23.03 55.10
C ILE A 5 -8.15 21.85 54.17
N TYR A 6 -9.10 20.98 54.57
CA TYR A 6 -9.50 19.82 53.77
C TYR A 6 -10.23 20.21 52.47
N SER A 7 -10.99 21.31 52.49
CA SER A 7 -11.72 21.79 51.32
C SER A 7 -10.79 22.28 50.19
N ILE A 8 -9.59 22.77 50.53
CA ILE A 8 -8.59 23.25 49.56
C ILE A 8 -7.91 22.06 48.86
N PHE A 9 -7.66 20.96 49.59
CA PHE A 9 -7.04 19.76 49.03
C PHE A 9 -7.97 19.01 48.04
N ILE A 10 -9.29 19.02 48.28
CA ILE A 10 -10.27 18.38 47.38
C ILE A 10 -10.41 19.15 46.06
N ALA A 11 -10.32 20.48 46.10
CA ALA A 11 -10.37 21.31 44.89
C ALA A 11 -9.15 21.12 43.99
N LEU A 12 -7.97 20.82 44.55
CA LEU A 12 -6.73 20.60 43.79
C LEU A 12 -6.70 19.23 43.09
N LEU A 13 -7.44 18.23 43.61
CA LEU A 13 -7.49 16.89 43.02
C LEU A 13 -8.36 16.81 41.76
N LEU A 14 -9.27 17.77 41.55
CA LEU A 14 -10.16 17.80 40.37
C LEU A 14 -9.50 18.40 39.12
N VAL A 15 -8.32 19.03 39.25
CA VAL A 15 -7.65 19.73 38.14
C VAL A 15 -6.81 18.78 37.26
N PHE A 16 -6.52 17.57 37.71
CA PHE A 16 -5.72 16.60 36.94
C PHE A 16 -6.54 15.66 36.07
N ILE A 17 -7.87 15.81 36.00
CA ILE A 17 -8.71 15.15 34.99
C ILE A 17 -8.67 16.01 33.71
N SER A 18 -7.46 16.36 33.26
CA SER A 18 -7.26 16.87 31.92
C SER A 18 -7.29 15.67 30.99
N CYS A 19 -8.45 15.44 30.37
CA CYS A 19 -8.65 14.53 29.26
C CYS A 19 -7.48 14.66 28.28
N SER A 20 -6.64 13.61 28.13
CA SER A 20 -5.88 13.48 26.89
C SER A 20 -6.93 13.34 25.79
N LYS A 21 -6.87 14.20 24.78
CA LYS A 21 -7.53 13.89 23.52
C LYS A 21 -6.69 12.78 22.92
N ASP A 22 -7.17 11.55 23.01
CA ASP A 22 -6.57 10.45 22.29
C ASP A 22 -6.65 10.81 20.81
N GLU A 23 -5.50 10.94 20.15
CA GLU A 23 -5.45 11.24 18.73
C GLU A 23 -6.03 10.05 17.97
N GLU A 24 -7.16 10.27 17.29
CA GLU A 24 -7.73 9.28 16.39
C GLU A 24 -6.90 9.22 15.10
N PHE A 25 -6.59 8.02 14.63
CA PHE A 25 -5.84 7.78 13.40
C PHE A 25 -6.63 6.95 12.41
N ILE A 26 -6.51 7.32 11.13
CA ILE A 26 -6.99 6.52 10.00
C ILE A 26 -5.95 5.44 9.72
N THR A 27 -6.41 4.19 9.73
CA THR A 27 -5.60 3.03 9.36
C THR A 27 -5.70 2.81 7.87
N ILE A 28 -4.56 2.88 7.17
CA ILE A 28 -4.46 2.49 5.77
C ILE A 28 -4.06 1.01 5.75
N SER A 29 -4.70 0.22 4.88
CA SER A 29 -4.31 -1.16 4.64
C SER A 29 -4.28 -1.45 3.13
N PRO A 30 -3.40 -2.35 2.65
CA PRO A 30 -3.44 -2.79 1.28
C PRO A 30 -4.77 -3.48 0.98
N ALA A 31 -5.33 -3.20 -0.19
CA ALA A 31 -6.57 -3.76 -0.68
C ALA A 31 -6.36 -4.65 -1.91
N ASN A 32 -5.38 -4.30 -2.75
CA ASN A 32 -5.10 -5.01 -4.00
C ASN A 32 -3.66 -4.81 -4.48
N ILE A 33 -3.17 -5.74 -5.30
CA ILE A 33 -1.96 -5.60 -6.11
C ILE A 33 -2.23 -6.14 -7.51
N SER A 34 -1.86 -5.40 -8.55
CA SER A 34 -2.07 -5.82 -9.94
C SER A 34 -0.96 -5.35 -10.87
N PHE A 35 -0.83 -6.03 -12.01
CA PHE A 35 -0.12 -5.49 -13.16
C PHE A 35 -1.01 -4.51 -13.91
N VAL A 36 -0.43 -3.39 -14.32
CA VAL A 36 -1.07 -2.32 -15.10
C VAL A 36 -0.13 -1.86 -16.21
N HIS A 37 -0.64 -1.08 -17.16
CA HIS A 37 0.23 -0.29 -18.04
C HIS A 37 0.97 0.77 -17.22
N GLU A 38 2.08 1.30 -17.74
CA GLU A 38 2.90 2.30 -17.05
C GLU A 38 2.10 3.56 -16.65
N ASP A 39 1.04 3.90 -17.39
CA ASP A 39 0.15 5.03 -17.08
C ASP A 39 -0.89 4.73 -15.98
N GLY A 40 -0.92 3.49 -15.48
CA GLY A 40 -1.83 3.03 -14.44
C GLY A 40 -3.16 2.46 -14.93
N THR A 41 -3.39 2.42 -16.25
CA THR A 41 -4.58 1.77 -16.82
C THR A 41 -4.52 0.26 -16.64
N ASP A 42 -5.67 -0.34 -16.34
CA ASP A 42 -5.77 -1.78 -16.11
C ASP A 42 -5.50 -2.54 -17.41
N ILE A 43 -4.78 -3.67 -17.30
CA ILE A 43 -4.63 -4.63 -18.38
C ILE A 43 -5.91 -5.49 -18.40
N PRO A 44 -6.73 -5.43 -19.45
CA PRO A 44 -7.95 -6.22 -19.55
C PRO A 44 -7.68 -7.72 -19.49
N ILE A 45 -8.63 -8.45 -18.90
CA ILE A 45 -8.60 -9.90 -18.85
C ILE A 45 -8.63 -10.42 -20.29
N ASN A 46 -7.66 -11.27 -20.65
CA ASN A 46 -7.42 -11.82 -22.00
C ASN A 46 -6.79 -10.87 -23.03
N GLU A 47 -6.31 -9.69 -22.62
CA GLU A 47 -5.47 -8.89 -23.50
C GLU A 47 -4.09 -9.55 -23.67
N CYS A 48 -3.58 -9.57 -24.90
CA CYS A 48 -2.22 -10.00 -25.19
C CYS A 48 -1.23 -8.96 -24.67
N ILE A 49 -0.21 -9.40 -23.94
CA ILE A 49 0.83 -8.50 -23.45
C ILE A 49 1.71 -8.08 -24.62
N ASN A 50 1.75 -6.78 -24.89
CA ASN A 50 2.61 -6.20 -25.90
C ASN A 50 4.09 -6.33 -25.44
N PRO A 51 4.95 -7.03 -26.19
CA PRO A 51 6.37 -7.18 -25.86
C PRO A 51 7.13 -5.85 -25.77
N ASP A 52 6.69 -4.85 -26.53
CA ASP A 52 7.25 -3.48 -26.52
C ASP A 52 6.49 -2.55 -25.56
N GLY A 53 5.50 -3.09 -24.86
CA GLY A 53 4.69 -2.36 -23.88
C GLY A 53 5.48 -1.99 -22.63
N LYS A 54 5.04 -0.91 -21.98
CA LYS A 54 5.55 -0.52 -20.67
C LYS A 54 4.53 -0.83 -19.60
N TYR A 55 5.04 -1.40 -18.51
CA TYR A 55 4.21 -1.98 -17.46
C TYR A 55 4.63 -1.49 -16.10
N ALA A 56 3.70 -1.60 -15.16
CA ALA A 56 3.93 -1.26 -13.78
C ALA A 56 3.15 -2.17 -12.84
N VAL A 57 3.52 -2.13 -11.56
CA VAL A 57 2.76 -2.75 -10.47
C VAL A 57 1.96 -1.65 -9.80
N LYS A 58 0.65 -1.85 -9.67
CA LYS A 58 -0.26 -0.97 -8.94
C LYS A 58 -0.61 -1.62 -7.60
N ILE A 59 -0.42 -0.91 -6.50
CA ILE A 59 -0.97 -1.29 -5.19
C ILE A 59 -2.05 -0.29 -4.83
N GLU A 60 -3.22 -0.82 -4.49
CA GLU A 60 -4.36 -0.03 -4.01
C GLU A 60 -4.52 -0.25 -2.51
N THR A 61 -4.84 0.81 -1.80
CA THR A 61 -5.06 0.80 -0.36
C THR A 61 -6.46 1.28 -0.04
N LYS A 62 -6.99 0.84 1.09
CA LYS A 62 -8.24 1.31 1.69
C LYS A 62 -7.98 1.94 3.04
N ALA A 63 -8.82 2.88 3.44
CA ALA A 63 -8.77 3.52 4.75
C ALA A 63 -9.95 3.10 5.64
N GLU A 64 -9.67 2.86 6.92
CA GLU A 64 -10.66 2.59 7.96
C GLU A 64 -10.39 3.46 9.20
N GLY A 65 -11.45 3.97 9.83
CA GLY A 65 -11.38 4.82 11.02
C GLY A 65 -11.58 6.31 10.76
N SER A 66 -11.24 7.12 11.76
CA SER A 66 -11.39 8.59 11.77
C SER A 66 -10.09 9.26 12.21
N GLY A 67 -9.97 10.57 11.95
CA GLY A 67 -8.82 11.37 12.38
C GLY A 67 -7.76 11.55 11.29
N THR A 68 -6.48 11.48 11.65
CA THR A 68 -5.37 11.80 10.72
C THR A 68 -4.76 10.55 10.10
N TYR A 69 -4.27 10.67 8.86
CA TYR A 69 -3.56 9.57 8.20
C TYR A 69 -2.21 9.34 8.84
N LYS A 70 -1.92 8.07 9.14
CA LYS A 70 -0.57 7.62 9.44
C LYS A 70 0.09 7.11 8.16
N VAL A 71 1.35 7.50 7.95
CA VAL A 71 2.15 6.97 6.86
C VAL A 71 2.33 5.47 7.05
N ILE A 72 2.08 4.70 6.00
CA ILE A 72 2.35 3.26 5.98
C ILE A 72 3.33 2.93 4.87
N SER A 73 4.09 1.85 5.06
CA SER A 73 4.91 1.23 4.02
C SER A 73 4.37 -0.17 3.76
N VAL A 74 4.14 -0.47 2.49
CA VAL A 74 3.67 -1.77 2.02
C VAL A 74 4.82 -2.48 1.35
N ASP A 75 5.27 -3.56 1.97
CA ASP A 75 6.28 -4.44 1.40
C ASP A 75 5.63 -5.43 0.44
N TYR A 76 6.22 -5.58 -0.73
CA TYR A 76 5.76 -6.47 -1.79
C TYR A 76 6.97 -7.04 -2.54
N THR A 77 6.75 -8.12 -3.27
CA THR A 77 7.77 -8.75 -4.10
C THR A 77 7.39 -8.67 -5.56
N ILE A 78 8.39 -8.58 -6.42
CA ILE A 78 8.28 -8.79 -7.87
C ILE A 78 9.23 -9.93 -8.21
N ASN A 79 8.70 -11.06 -8.65
CA ASN A 79 9.47 -12.28 -8.93
C ASN A 79 10.39 -12.67 -7.77
N GLY A 80 9.90 -12.53 -6.53
CA GLY A 80 10.63 -12.82 -5.29
C GLY A 80 11.58 -11.70 -4.80
N VAL A 81 11.78 -10.62 -5.57
CA VAL A 81 12.62 -9.49 -5.17
C VAL A 81 11.81 -8.50 -4.33
N LEU A 82 12.25 -8.26 -3.09
CA LEU A 82 11.58 -7.35 -2.16
C LEU A 82 11.63 -5.89 -2.61
N ARG A 83 10.50 -5.20 -2.49
CA ARG A 83 10.25 -3.79 -2.77
C ARG A 83 9.33 -3.20 -1.70
N THR A 84 9.30 -1.88 -1.63
CA THR A 84 8.44 -1.14 -0.68
C THR A 84 7.78 0.02 -1.40
N MET A 85 6.49 0.23 -1.14
CA MET A 85 5.73 1.43 -1.53
C MET A 85 5.22 2.15 -0.29
N THR A 86 5.25 3.48 -0.27
CA THR A 86 4.86 4.27 0.91
C THR A 86 3.61 5.09 0.62
N PHE A 87 2.59 4.95 1.46
CA PHE A 87 1.30 5.63 1.33
C PHE A 87 1.11 6.65 2.45
N LEU A 88 0.80 7.90 2.07
CA LEU A 88 0.47 8.99 2.99
C LEU A 88 -1.04 9.08 3.28
N LYS A 89 -1.86 8.49 2.42
CA LYS A 89 -3.32 8.45 2.48
C LYS A 89 -3.83 7.27 1.64
N GLU A 90 -5.14 7.00 1.73
CA GLU A 90 -5.82 6.07 0.84
C GLU A 90 -5.62 6.42 -0.63
N GLY A 91 -5.47 5.39 -1.46
CA GLY A 91 -5.38 5.51 -2.91
C GLY A 91 -4.51 4.42 -3.53
N ALA A 92 -4.05 4.70 -4.75
CA ALA A 92 -3.18 3.82 -5.51
C ALA A 92 -1.78 4.42 -5.68
N GLN A 93 -0.76 3.56 -5.71
CA GLN A 93 0.58 3.90 -6.18
C GLN A 93 1.08 2.88 -7.18
N ILE A 94 2.00 3.34 -8.02
CA ILE A 94 2.50 2.61 -9.18
C ILE A 94 4.03 2.55 -9.13
N ASN A 95 4.60 1.38 -9.41
CA ASN A 95 6.03 1.20 -9.62
C ASN A 95 6.26 0.65 -11.02
N PRO A 96 6.88 1.42 -11.93
CA PRO A 96 7.26 0.92 -13.25
C PRO A 96 8.18 -0.29 -13.17
N ILE A 97 7.97 -1.26 -14.06
CA ILE A 97 8.74 -2.50 -14.10
C ILE A 97 9.08 -2.90 -15.53
N THR A 98 10.05 -3.79 -15.65
CA THR A 98 10.30 -4.56 -16.86
C THR A 98 9.86 -5.99 -16.61
N LEU A 99 8.94 -6.50 -17.44
CA LEU A 99 8.55 -7.91 -17.39
C LEU A 99 9.70 -8.78 -17.90
N ILE A 100 9.87 -9.95 -17.29
CA ILE A 100 10.81 -10.97 -17.77
C ILE A 100 10.07 -12.03 -18.57
N ASP A 101 10.76 -12.72 -19.47
CA ASP A 101 10.16 -13.83 -20.23
C ASP A 101 9.59 -14.91 -19.29
N GLY A 102 8.38 -15.37 -19.60
CA GLY A 102 7.62 -16.31 -18.79
C GLY A 102 6.70 -15.67 -17.74
N LEU A 103 6.48 -16.39 -16.64
CA LEU A 103 5.55 -16.00 -15.58
C LEU A 103 6.17 -14.93 -14.68
N ASN A 104 5.50 -13.78 -14.61
CA ASN A 104 5.79 -12.72 -13.67
C ASN A 104 4.76 -12.74 -12.54
N THR A 105 5.24 -12.68 -11.30
CA THR A 105 4.41 -12.73 -10.10
C THR A 105 4.72 -11.53 -9.22
N VAL A 106 3.67 -10.85 -8.76
CA VAL A 106 3.77 -9.83 -7.71
C VAL A 106 2.96 -10.25 -6.50
N GLN A 107 3.49 -10.00 -5.31
CA GLN A 107 2.83 -10.40 -4.06
C GLN A 107 3.09 -9.39 -2.94
N ILE A 108 2.04 -8.96 -2.24
CA ILE A 108 2.16 -8.20 -0.98
C ILE A 108 2.57 -9.16 0.14
N VAL A 109 3.61 -8.81 0.90
CA VAL A 109 4.24 -9.69 1.89
C VAL A 109 3.29 -10.00 3.04
N GLU A 110 2.66 -9.00 3.64
CA GLU A 110 1.83 -9.19 4.84
C GLU A 110 0.46 -9.81 4.54
N SER A 111 -0.22 -9.37 3.49
CA SER A 111 -1.59 -9.81 3.17
C SER A 111 -1.65 -11.03 2.27
N GLY A 112 -0.57 -11.32 1.52
CA GLY A 112 -0.53 -12.39 0.54
C GLY A 112 -1.30 -12.11 -0.76
N TYR A 113 -1.82 -10.88 -0.96
CA TYR A 113 -2.42 -10.52 -2.26
C TYR A 113 -1.40 -10.74 -3.37
N THR A 114 -1.83 -11.40 -4.44
CA THR A 114 -0.96 -11.86 -5.51
C THR A 114 -1.59 -11.57 -6.86
N SER A 115 -0.77 -11.20 -7.84
CA SER A 115 -1.16 -11.09 -9.24
C SER A 115 -0.09 -11.71 -10.13
N ASN A 116 -0.53 -12.28 -11.26
CA ASN A 116 0.31 -13.03 -12.18
C ASN A 116 0.05 -12.59 -13.62
N ILE A 117 1.11 -12.48 -14.41
CA ILE A 117 1.02 -12.21 -15.84
C ILE A 117 2.09 -13.03 -16.57
N ASN A 118 1.74 -13.65 -17.69
CA ASN A 118 2.72 -14.35 -18.52
C ASN A 118 3.16 -13.43 -19.66
N PHE A 119 4.46 -13.19 -19.74
CA PHE A 119 5.09 -12.38 -20.78
C PHE A 119 5.85 -13.29 -21.74
N VAL A 120 5.77 -13.02 -23.04
CA VAL A 120 6.52 -13.75 -24.06
C VAL A 120 7.37 -12.71 -24.78
N ALA A 121 8.68 -12.76 -24.56
CA ALA A 121 9.60 -11.93 -25.31
C ALA A 121 9.57 -12.35 -26.79
N GLN A 122 9.56 -11.38 -27.71
CA GLN A 122 9.79 -11.72 -29.12
C GLN A 122 11.27 -12.11 -29.27
N GLY A 123 11.52 -13.33 -29.71
CA GLY A 123 12.86 -13.76 -30.09
C GLY A 123 13.30 -13.06 -31.38
N ASP A 124 14.61 -13.02 -31.60
CA ASP A 124 15.17 -12.61 -32.88
C ASP A 124 14.70 -13.61 -33.94
N PHE A 125 13.90 -13.14 -34.89
CA PHE A 125 13.54 -13.94 -36.06
C PHE A 125 14.78 -14.05 -36.96
N GLU A 126 15.41 -15.22 -36.99
CA GLU A 126 16.38 -15.53 -38.03
C GLU A 126 15.64 -15.84 -39.34
N LEU A 127 15.86 -15.02 -40.37
CA LEU A 127 15.45 -15.36 -41.73
C LEU A 127 16.31 -16.53 -42.19
N VAL A 128 15.70 -17.70 -42.36
CA VAL A 128 16.36 -18.84 -42.99
C VAL A 128 16.33 -18.61 -44.49
N GLU A 129 17.50 -18.38 -45.10
CA GLU A 129 17.69 -18.30 -46.56
C GLU A 129 17.51 -19.66 -47.25
#